data_AF-A0A969JWZ2-F1
#
_entry.id   AF-A0A969JWZ2-F1
#
_cell.length_a   1.000
_cell.length_b   1.000
_cell.length_c   1.000
_cell.angle_alpha   90.00
_cell.angle_beta   90.00
_cell.angle_gamma   90.00
#
_symmetry.space_group_name_H-M   'P 1'
#
loop_
_entity.id
_entity.type
_entity.pdbx_description
1 polymer ?
#
loop_
_entity_poly.entity_id
_entity_poly.type
_entity_poly.pdbx_seq_one_letter_code
_entity_poly.pdbx_strand_id
1 'polypeptide(L)'
;MLAFDALIGMAPRDPRWIGYTADDPMLVLTGHGAAFGTSSRLPQHLSAAQLRLGETLVARLRELDQATLMRALPMLNARQIKAVLARRDALLAKSVAVAANDE
;
A
#
# COMPACT_ATOMS: atom_id res chain seq x y z
N MET A 1 -5.54 4.91 -1.68
CA MET A 1 -5.01 5.22 -0.33
C MET A 1 -4.79 3.97 0.53
N LEU A 2 -5.83 3.24 0.95
CA LEU A 2 -5.69 2.14 1.93
C LEU A 2 -4.75 1.00 1.49
N ALA A 3 -4.76 0.64 0.20
CA ALA A 3 -3.82 -0.34 -0.35
C ALA A 3 -2.35 0.11 -0.22
N PHE A 4 -2.09 1.40 -0.42
CA PHE A 4 -0.76 1.98 -0.25
C PHE A 4 -0.34 1.97 1.23
N ASP A 5 -1.25 2.35 2.14
CA ASP A 5 -1.03 2.31 3.58
C ASP A 5 -0.75 0.90 4.10
N ALA A 6 -1.46 -0.10 3.56
CA ALA A 6 -1.19 -1.50 3.82
C ALA A 6 0.25 -1.90 3.43
N LEU A 7 0.72 -1.52 2.25
CA LEU A 7 2.05 -1.88 1.75
C LEU A 7 3.17 -1.22 2.56
N ILE A 8 3.04 0.07 2.87
CA ILE A 8 4.06 0.79 3.64
C ILE A 8 3.91 0.54 5.14
N GLY A 9 2.80 -0.08 5.59
CA GLY A 9 2.51 -0.39 6.99
C GLY A 9 2.27 0.85 7.80
N MET A 10 1.53 1.78 7.20
CA MET A 10 1.15 3.01 7.84
C MET A 10 0.19 2.71 8.98
N ALA A 11 0.31 3.46 10.07
CA ALA A 11 -0.73 3.55 11.09
C ALA A 11 -1.97 4.25 10.51
N PRO A 12 -3.12 4.28 11.20
CA PRO A 12 -4.25 5.09 10.76
C PRO A 12 -3.81 6.53 10.49
N ARG A 13 -4.15 7.05 9.31
CA ARG A 13 -3.79 8.41 8.91
C ARG A 13 -4.59 9.43 9.73
N ASP A 14 -3.93 10.49 10.15
CA ASP A 14 -4.62 11.71 10.57
C ASP A 14 -5.16 12.40 9.31
N PRO A 15 -6.44 12.85 9.30
CA PRO A 15 -7.03 13.54 8.15
C PRO A 15 -6.20 14.74 7.66
N ARG A 16 -5.43 15.39 8.53
CA ARG A 16 -4.54 16.51 8.17
C ARG A 16 -3.42 16.11 7.21
N TRP A 17 -3.14 14.82 7.05
CA TRP A 17 -2.12 14.31 6.12
C TRP A 17 -2.70 13.82 4.79
N ILE A 18 -3.98 14.07 4.56
CA ILE A 18 -4.69 13.74 3.32
C ILE A 18 -5.12 15.06 2.69
N GLY A 19 -4.49 15.42 1.58
CA GLY A 19 -4.82 16.60 0.80
C GLY A 19 -5.41 16.23 -0.55
N TYR A 20 -5.94 17.23 -1.23
CA TYR A 20 -6.32 17.20 -2.64
C TYR A 20 -6.02 18.58 -3.23
N THR A 21 -5.77 18.65 -4.52
CA THR A 21 -5.64 19.92 -5.25
C THR A 21 -6.93 20.20 -5.99
N ALA A 22 -7.31 21.47 -6.15
CA ALA A 22 -8.55 21.81 -6.86
C ALA A 22 -8.53 21.36 -8.33
N ASP A 23 -7.34 21.30 -8.93
CA ASP A 23 -7.13 21.02 -10.35
C ASP A 23 -6.86 19.53 -10.64
N ASP A 24 -6.62 18.71 -9.62
CA ASP A 24 -6.37 17.27 -9.75
C ASP A 24 -7.13 16.52 -8.64
N PRO A 25 -8.13 15.69 -8.97
CA PRO A 25 -8.92 14.93 -8.00
C PRO A 25 -8.11 13.84 -7.29
N MET A 26 -6.83 13.66 -7.60
CA MET A 26 -5.96 12.73 -6.89
C MET A 26 -5.63 13.17 -5.47
N LEU A 27 -5.70 12.21 -4.55
CA LEU A 27 -5.30 12.41 -3.16
C LEU A 27 -3.79 12.57 -3.04
N VAL A 28 -3.37 13.64 -2.38
CA VAL A 28 -1.98 13.87 -1.96
C VAL A 28 -1.81 13.36 -0.54
N LEU A 29 -1.00 12.32 -0.38
CA LEU A 29 -0.74 11.68 0.91
C LEU A 29 0.59 12.19 1.48
N THR A 30 0.59 12.69 2.72
CA THR A 30 1.79 13.16 3.43
C THR A 30 1.98 12.41 4.76
N GLY A 31 2.98 12.79 5.56
CA GLY A 31 3.16 12.23 6.91
C GLY A 31 3.76 10.82 6.97
N HIS A 32 4.60 10.42 6.01
CA HIS A 32 5.16 9.05 5.92
C HIS A 32 6.36 8.76 6.84
N GLY A 33 6.64 9.61 7.83
CA GLY A 33 7.86 9.49 8.66
C GLY A 33 7.98 8.19 9.46
N ALA A 34 6.84 7.55 9.78
CA ALA A 34 6.78 6.28 10.49
C ALA A 34 6.52 5.07 9.56
N ALA A 35 6.58 5.27 8.24
CA ALA A 35 6.32 4.22 7.26
C ALA A 35 7.50 3.23 7.14
N PHE A 36 7.24 2.11 6.44
CA PHE A 36 8.23 1.08 6.12
C PHE A 36 8.86 0.41 7.35
N GLY A 37 8.09 0.21 8.42
CA GLY A 37 8.48 -0.67 9.52
C GLY A 37 8.75 -2.12 9.05
N THR A 38 9.39 -2.91 9.90
CA THR A 38 9.79 -4.31 9.60
C THR A 38 8.70 -5.35 9.91
N SER A 39 7.50 -4.92 10.33
CA SER A 39 6.39 -5.85 10.56
C SER A 39 5.86 -6.37 9.23
N SER A 40 5.75 -7.70 9.11
CA SER A 40 5.18 -8.37 7.94
C SER A 40 3.64 -8.42 7.96
N ARG A 41 3.00 -8.02 9.07
CA ARG A 41 1.55 -8.02 9.21
C ARG A 41 0.95 -6.76 8.59
N LEU A 42 -0.25 -6.89 8.01
CA LEU A 42 -1.05 -5.73 7.66
C LEU A 42 -1.33 -4.89 8.92
N PRO A 43 -1.39 -3.54 8.79
CA PRO A 43 -1.84 -2.68 9.89
C PRO A 43 -3.17 -3.17 10.47
N GLN A 44 -3.31 -3.12 11.80
CA GLN A 44 -4.47 -3.69 12.49
C GLN A 44 -5.80 -3.16 11.95
N HIS A 45 -5.89 -1.85 11.70
CA HIS A 45 -7.07 -1.19 11.15
C HIS A 45 -7.43 -1.63 9.71
N LEU A 46 -6.51 -2.29 9.00
CA LEU A 46 -6.73 -2.84 7.66
C LEU A 46 -6.84 -4.37 7.65
N SER A 47 -6.41 -5.04 8.73
CA SER A 47 -6.34 -6.50 8.80
C SER A 47 -7.70 -7.21 8.68
N ALA A 48 -8.77 -6.54 9.14
CA ALA A 48 -10.15 -7.02 9.11
C ALA A 48 -10.95 -6.53 7.88
N ALA A 49 -10.42 -5.58 7.12
CA ALA A 49 -11.11 -5.03 5.96
C ALA A 49 -10.91 -5.92 4.73
N GLN A 50 -12.01 -6.25 4.03
CA GLN A 50 -11.93 -6.80 2.68
C GLN A 50 -11.81 -5.64 1.70
N LEU A 51 -10.63 -5.49 1.09
CA LEU A 51 -10.35 -4.34 0.22
C LEU A 51 -10.74 -4.68 -1.22
N ARG A 52 -11.53 -3.80 -1.84
CA ARG A 52 -11.80 -3.82 -3.28
C ARG A 52 -10.64 -3.12 -3.98
N LEU A 53 -9.91 -3.83 -4.83
CA LEU A 53 -8.77 -3.30 -5.57
C LEU A 53 -9.07 -3.37 -7.07
N GLY A 54 -8.75 -2.31 -7.81
CA GLY A 54 -8.84 -2.34 -9.27
C GLY A 54 -7.91 -3.40 -9.88
N GLU A 55 -8.32 -4.04 -10.95
CA GLU A 55 -7.55 -5.10 -11.63
C GLU A 55 -6.13 -4.68 -12.02
N THR A 56 -5.96 -3.44 -12.51
CA THR A 56 -4.63 -2.90 -12.83
C THR A 56 -3.73 -2.87 -11.60
N LEU A 57 -4.24 -2.43 -10.46
CA LEU A 57 -3.47 -2.41 -9.22
C LEU A 57 -3.13 -3.83 -8.77
N VAL A 58 -4.07 -4.77 -8.85
CA VAL A 58 -3.83 -6.19 -8.54
C VAL A 58 -2.73 -6.77 -9.43
N ALA A 59 -2.75 -6.49 -10.74
CA ALA A 59 -1.72 -6.93 -11.67
C ALA A 59 -0.34 -6.36 -11.30
N ARG A 60 -0.24 -5.05 -11.04
CA ARG A 60 1.01 -4.41 -10.60
C ARG A 60 1.52 -4.93 -9.27
N LEU A 61 0.63 -5.23 -8.33
CA LEU A 61 1.03 -5.84 -7.06
C LEU A 61 1.59 -7.25 -7.25
N ARG A 62 1.08 -8.04 -8.20
CA ARG A 62 1.64 -9.37 -8.49
C ARG A 62 3.03 -9.30 -9.11
N GLU A 63 3.30 -8.27 -9.90
CA GLU A 63 4.59 -8.03 -10.56
C GLU A 63 5.65 -7.42 -9.61
N LEU A 64 5.23 -6.79 -8.51
CA LEU A 64 6.13 -6.06 -7.61
C LEU A 64 7.05 -6.99 -6.83
N ASP A 65 8.31 -7.14 -7.23
CA ASP A 65 9.27 -8.04 -6.60
C ASP A 65 10.37 -7.33 -5.77
N GLN A 66 11.25 -8.14 -5.16
CA GLN A 66 12.37 -7.63 -4.36
C GLN A 66 13.31 -6.76 -5.19
N ALA A 67 13.65 -7.17 -6.41
CA ALA A 67 14.59 -6.43 -7.26
C ALA A 67 14.04 -5.05 -7.62
N THR A 68 12.75 -4.97 -7.93
CA THR A 68 12.06 -3.72 -8.23
C THR A 68 11.99 -2.81 -7.01
N LEU A 69 11.69 -3.36 -5.82
CA LEU A 69 11.70 -2.58 -4.58
C LEU A 69 13.10 -2.08 -4.22
N MET A 70 14.14 -2.91 -4.34
CA MET A 70 15.52 -2.49 -4.07
C MET A 70 15.97 -1.36 -5.01
N ARG A 71 15.57 -1.43 -6.29
CA ARG A 71 15.90 -0.39 -7.28
C ARG A 71 15.13 0.91 -7.03
N ALA A 72 13.84 0.83 -6.73
CA ALA A 72 12.98 2.00 -6.55
C ALA A 72 13.15 2.67 -5.17
N LEU A 73 13.49 1.88 -4.15
CA LEU A 73 13.53 2.28 -2.74
C LEU A 73 14.87 1.88 -2.11
N PRO A 74 16.00 2.43 -2.60
CA PRO A 74 17.34 1.98 -2.20
C PRO A 74 17.68 2.25 -0.73
N MET A 75 16.95 3.13 -0.05
CA MET A 75 17.13 3.39 1.39
C MET A 75 16.48 2.35 2.30
N LEU A 76 15.66 1.42 1.79
CA LEU A 76 15.11 0.34 2.60
C LEU A 76 16.12 -0.79 2.80
N ASN A 77 16.25 -1.26 4.03
CA ASN A 77 17.03 -2.47 4.31
C ASN A 77 16.26 -3.74 3.94
N ALA A 78 16.97 -4.87 3.84
CA ALA A 78 16.40 -6.16 3.44
C ALA A 78 15.20 -6.61 4.29
N ARG A 79 15.18 -6.30 5.60
CA ARG A 79 14.06 -6.65 6.48
C ARG A 79 12.81 -5.83 6.16
N GLN A 80 12.97 -4.55 5.85
CA GLN A 80 11.87 -3.68 5.45
C GLN A 80 11.30 -4.10 4.10
N ILE A 81 12.16 -4.47 3.14
CA ILE A 81 11.73 -4.99 1.83
C ILE A 81 10.94 -6.29 2.00
N LYS A 82 11.46 -7.24 2.79
CA LYS A 82 10.74 -8.48 3.13
C LYS A 82 9.37 -8.19 3.75
N ALA A 83 9.30 -7.21 4.64
CA ALA A 83 8.03 -6.79 5.25
C ALA A 83 7.05 -6.20 4.23
N VAL A 84 7.50 -5.37 3.28
CA VAL A 84 6.64 -4.85 2.20
C VAL A 84 6.08 -5.99 1.36
N LEU A 85 6.92 -6.94 0.94
CA LEU A 85 6.49 -8.09 0.13
C LEU A 85 5.49 -8.99 0.88
N ALA A 86 5.72 -9.23 2.17
CA ALA A 86 4.76 -9.99 2.97
C ALA A 86 3.40 -9.28 3.10
N ARG A 87 3.39 -7.95 3.23
CA ARG A 87 2.16 -7.15 3.26
C ARG A 87 1.46 -7.12 1.90
N ARG A 88 2.21 -7.07 0.79
CA ARG A 88 1.69 -7.23 -0.58
C ARG A 88 0.96 -8.56 -0.73
N ASP A 89 1.55 -9.66 -0.27
CA ASP A 89 0.94 -10.99 -0.35
C ASP A 89 -0.31 -11.10 0.51
N ALA A 90 -0.26 -10.59 1.75
CA ALA A 90 -1.41 -10.55 2.63
C ALA A 90 -2.55 -9.66 2.08
N LEU A 91 -2.21 -8.55 1.43
CA LEU A 91 -3.15 -7.65 0.79
C LEU A 91 -3.86 -8.35 -0.38
N LEU A 92 -3.10 -8.99 -1.28
CA LEU A 92 -3.64 -9.74 -2.41
C LEU A 92 -4.58 -10.86 -1.95
N ALA A 93 -4.20 -11.61 -0.93
CA ALA A 93 -5.01 -12.71 -0.37
C ALA A 93 -6.33 -12.23 0.27
N LYS A 94 -6.41 -10.98 0.71
CA LYS A 94 -7.58 -10.38 1.37
C LYS A 94 -8.38 -9.43 0.46
N SER A 95 -7.93 -9.26 -0.78
CA SER A 95 -8.57 -8.34 -1.73
C SER A 95 -9.52 -9.05 -2.69
N VAL A 96 -10.53 -8.32 -3.12
CA VAL A 96 -11.36 -8.70 -4.27
C VAL A 96 -10.99 -7.77 -5.42
N ALA A 97 -10.61 -8.36 -6.56
CA ALA A 97 -10.34 -7.60 -7.77
C ALA A 97 -11.66 -7.09 -8.36
N VAL A 98 -11.70 -5.83 -8.77
CA VAL A 98 -12.88 -5.20 -9.37
C VAL A 98 -12.49 -4.59 -10.71
N ALA A 99 -13.31 -4.83 -11.73
CA ALA A 99 -13.11 -4.27 -13.06
C ALA A 99 -13.33 -2.75 -13.03
N ALA A 100 -12.66 -2.03 -13.94
CA ALA A 100 -12.72 -0.57 -14.02
C ALA A 100 -14.11 0.00 -14.38
N ASN A 101 -15.13 -0.85 -14.63
CA ASN A 101 -16.48 -0.46 -15.04
C ASN A 101 -17.54 -0.57 -13.92
N ASP A 102 -17.14 -0.85 -12.68
CA ASP A 102 -18.04 -1.07 -11.53
C ASP A 102 -18.16 0.16 -10.57
N GLU A 103 -17.73 1.35 -11.00
CA GLU A 103 -17.95 2.64 -10.30
C GLU A 103 -18.80 3.58 -11.16
#